data_AF-A0A532T7L5-F1
#
_entry.id   AF-A0A532T7L5-F1
#
_cell.length_a   1.000
_cell.length_b   1.000
_cell.length_c   1.000
_cell.angle_alpha   90.00
_cell.angle_beta   90.00
_cell.angle_gamma   90.00
#
_symmetry.space_group_name_H-M   'P 1'
#
loop_
_entity.id
_entity.type
_entity.pdbx_description
1 polymer ?
#
loop_
_entity_poly.entity_id
_entity_poly.type
_entity_poly.pdbx_seq_one_letter_code
_entity_poly.pdbx_strand_id
1 'polypeptide(L)'
;TNNLFYGSGYGAIEVYLESITGGASSESSIFIQNNTCDYSPQWDGISVYGVPDVNNAGFVFLANNIVSNNGRYGLVLANGYMYANVYNTGYYNNYTNKNWEFDEDNPVILGTDPYEVGGSGYAPICYIDQQCSLTDGGFNYIQQTSIL
;
A
#
# COMPACT_ATOMS: atom_id res chain seq x y z
N THR A 1 5.37 -12.19 2.85
CA THR A 1 4.11 -12.85 2.45
C THR A 1 3.33 -11.85 1.66
N ASN A 2 2.79 -12.22 0.49
CA ASN A 2 2.01 -11.29 -0.33
C ASN A 2 0.54 -11.44 0.02
N ASN A 3 -0.10 -10.38 0.50
CA ASN A 3 -1.52 -10.39 0.84
C ASN A 3 -2.31 -9.63 -0.22
N LEU A 4 -3.47 -10.18 -0.60
CA LEU A 4 -4.48 -9.47 -1.39
C LEU A 4 -5.61 -9.03 -0.47
N PHE A 5 -5.87 -7.73 -0.47
CA PHE A 5 -7.03 -7.11 0.17
C PHE A 5 -7.91 -6.53 -0.93
N TYR A 6 -9.12 -7.07 -1.08
CA TYR A 6 -10.06 -6.67 -2.13
C TYR A 6 -11.43 -6.35 -1.54
N GLY A 7 -12.01 -5.21 -1.95
CA GLY A 7 -13.38 -4.86 -1.58
C GLY A 7 -13.57 -4.50 -0.11
N SER A 8 -12.52 -3.99 0.54
CA SER A 8 -12.60 -3.54 1.93
C SER A 8 -13.59 -2.36 2.04
N GLY A 9 -14.58 -2.50 2.94
CA GLY A 9 -15.52 -1.40 3.23
C GLY A 9 -14.87 -0.21 3.95
N TYR A 10 -13.68 -0.43 4.52
CA TYR A 10 -12.79 0.53 5.17
C TYR A 10 -11.39 0.46 4.53
N GLY A 11 -10.37 1.10 5.12
CA GLY A 11 -8.99 0.98 4.62
C GLY A 11 -8.51 -0.48 4.59
N ALA A 12 -7.77 -0.88 3.56
CA ALA A 12 -7.34 -2.26 3.41
C ALA A 12 -6.26 -2.65 4.42
N ILE A 13 -5.34 -1.73 4.72
CA ILE A 13 -4.38 -1.85 5.82
C ILE A 13 -4.42 -0.56 6.62
N GLU A 14 -4.64 -0.66 7.93
CA GLU A 14 -4.56 0.47 8.85
C GLU A 14 -3.59 0.15 10.00
N VAL A 15 -2.63 1.04 10.21
CA VAL A 15 -1.60 0.91 11.24
C VAL A 15 -1.60 2.15 12.11
N TYR A 16 -1.65 1.95 13.42
CA TYR A 16 -1.51 3.01 14.41
C TYR A 16 -0.21 2.77 15.17
N LEU A 17 0.72 3.74 15.10
CA LEU A 17 2.00 3.66 15.83
C LEU A 17 1.81 3.78 17.34
N GLU A 18 0.74 4.45 17.76
CA GLU A 18 0.27 4.46 19.14
C GLU A 18 -0.93 3.52 19.29
N SER A 19 -0.85 2.58 20.23
CA SER A 19 -2.01 1.78 20.62
C SER A 19 -2.97 2.62 21.46
N ILE A 20 -4.27 2.39 21.31
CA ILE A 20 -5.32 3.00 22.14
C ILE A 20 -5.15 2.66 23.64
N THR A 21 -4.43 1.57 23.96
CA THR A 21 -4.25 1.05 25.32
C THR A 21 -2.78 0.90 25.74
N GLY A 22 -1.83 1.26 24.87
CA GLY A 22 -0.39 1.09 25.09
C GLY A 22 0.39 2.36 24.74
N GLY A 23 1.69 2.38 25.05
CA GLY A 23 2.56 3.50 24.73
C GLY A 23 3.15 3.40 23.33
N ALA A 24 3.33 4.55 22.68
CA ALA A 24 4.21 4.68 21.53
C ALA A 24 5.66 4.35 21.92
N SER A 25 6.44 3.81 20.98
CA SER A 25 7.86 3.52 21.18
C SER A 25 8.67 3.97 19.97
N SER A 26 9.71 4.77 20.19
CA SER A 26 10.66 5.17 19.14
C SER A 26 11.52 4.01 18.63
N GLU A 27 11.55 2.88 19.33
CA GLU A 27 12.22 1.66 18.87
C GLU A 27 11.31 0.79 17.98
N SER A 28 10.04 1.18 17.80
CA SER A 28 9.13 0.45 16.93
C SER A 28 9.54 0.56 15.46
N SER A 29 9.47 -0.57 14.76
CA SER A 29 9.73 -0.65 13.33
C SER A 29 8.62 -1.47 12.67
N ILE A 30 7.93 -0.88 11.70
CA ILE A 30 6.82 -1.51 10.99
C ILE A 30 7.19 -1.65 9.52
N PHE A 31 7.03 -2.87 8.99
CA PHE A 31 7.30 -3.20 7.59
C PHE A 31 6.00 -3.60 6.92
N ILE A 32 5.56 -2.80 5.93
CA ILE A 32 4.37 -3.07 5.13
C ILE A 32 4.85 -3.31 3.71
N GLN A 33 4.92 -4.59 3.31
CA GLN A 33 5.58 -4.95 2.05
C GLN A 33 4.82 -5.99 1.25
N ASN A 34 4.91 -5.87 -0.07
CA ASN A 34 4.40 -6.84 -1.05
C ASN A 34 2.89 -7.12 -0.92
N ASN A 35 2.08 -6.10 -0.59
CA ASN A 35 0.63 -6.23 -0.52
C ASN A 35 -0.05 -5.63 -1.75
N THR A 36 -1.17 -6.23 -2.16
CA THR A 36 -2.09 -5.62 -3.13
C THR A 36 -3.35 -5.20 -2.39
N CYS A 37 -3.64 -3.90 -2.37
CA CYS A 37 -4.83 -3.31 -1.77
C CYS A 37 -5.67 -2.68 -2.87
N ASP A 38 -6.72 -3.39 -3.28
CA ASP A 38 -7.58 -3.00 -4.38
C ASP A 38 -9.02 -2.75 -3.91
N TYR A 39 -9.63 -1.73 -4.50
CA TYR A 39 -11.05 -1.44 -4.38
C TYR A 39 -11.50 -1.20 -2.92
N SER A 40 -10.97 -0.15 -2.30
CA SER A 40 -11.50 0.42 -1.05
C SER A 40 -12.32 1.69 -1.36
N PRO A 41 -13.59 1.57 -1.79
CA PRO A 41 -14.30 2.64 -2.52
C PRO A 41 -14.63 3.89 -1.71
N GLN A 42 -14.55 3.83 -0.38
CA GLN A 42 -14.85 4.97 0.51
C GLN A 42 -13.63 5.46 1.30
N TRP A 43 -12.49 4.78 1.17
CA TRP A 43 -11.35 4.92 2.06
C TRP A 43 -10.02 4.84 1.30
N ASP A 44 -8.94 4.79 2.08
CA ASP A 44 -7.58 4.73 1.59
C ASP A 44 -7.14 3.27 1.39
N GLY A 45 -6.17 3.02 0.51
CA GLY A 45 -5.59 1.68 0.38
C GLY A 45 -4.84 1.27 1.65
N ILE A 46 -3.81 2.02 2.02
CA ILE A 46 -3.03 1.81 3.24
C ILE A 46 -2.94 3.13 4.01
N SER A 47 -3.24 3.08 5.30
CA SER A 47 -3.12 4.23 6.20
C SER A 47 -2.19 3.92 7.37
N VAL A 48 -1.24 4.81 7.62
CA VAL A 48 -0.38 4.77 8.79
C VAL A 48 -0.58 6.05 9.59
N TYR A 49 -0.93 5.88 10.86
CA TYR A 49 -1.20 6.95 11.79
C TYR A 49 -0.04 7.08 12.79
N GLY A 50 0.54 8.27 12.84
CA GLY A 50 1.73 8.58 13.64
C GLY A 50 1.44 8.76 15.13
N VAL A 51 2.44 9.29 15.83
CA VAL A 51 2.38 9.56 17.28
C VAL A 51 2.36 11.07 17.55
N PRO A 52 1.77 11.55 18.66
CA PRO A 52 1.73 12.99 18.98
C PRO A 52 3.11 13.60 19.31
N ASP A 53 4.05 12.80 19.82
CA ASP A 53 5.40 13.25 20.23
C ASP A 53 6.47 12.61 19.33
N VAL A 54 7.26 13.45 18.65
CA VAL A 54 8.35 13.03 17.78
C VAL A 54 9.40 12.15 18.48
N ASN A 55 9.59 12.29 19.79
CA ASN A 55 10.55 11.47 20.54
C ASN A 55 10.11 10.01 20.67
N ASN A 56 8.84 9.73 20.39
CA ASN A 56 8.27 8.38 20.37
C ASN A 56 8.02 7.89 18.94
N ALA A 57 8.44 8.65 17.92
CA ALA A 57 8.21 8.30 16.53
C ALA A 57 9.00 7.05 16.15
N GLY A 58 8.26 5.98 15.83
CA GLY A 58 8.81 4.77 15.23
C GLY A 58 9.13 4.94 13.75
N PHE A 59 9.73 3.89 13.18
CA PHE A 59 10.05 3.81 11.77
C PHE A 59 9.03 2.96 11.00
N VAL A 60 8.64 3.42 9.83
CA VAL A 60 7.70 2.76 8.93
C VAL A 60 8.38 2.58 7.58
N PHE A 61 8.43 1.34 7.12
CA PHE A 61 8.97 0.99 5.82
C PHE A 61 7.85 0.41 4.95
N LEU A 62 7.48 1.13 3.90
CA LEU A 62 6.52 0.69 2.90
C LEU A 62 7.28 0.32 1.63
N ALA A 63 7.20 -0.94 1.19
CA ALA A 63 7.88 -1.34 -0.05
C ALA A 63 7.08 -2.31 -0.91
N ASN A 64 7.11 -2.10 -2.22
CA ASN A 64 6.56 -3.02 -3.22
C ASN A 64 5.07 -3.29 -3.01
N ASN A 65 4.29 -2.30 -2.57
CA ASN A 65 2.84 -2.46 -2.43
C ASN A 65 2.15 -2.01 -3.71
N ILE A 66 0.98 -2.56 -4.01
CA ILE A 66 0.11 -2.10 -5.09
C ILE A 66 -1.15 -1.58 -4.43
N VAL A 67 -1.51 -0.33 -4.72
CA VAL A 67 -2.72 0.30 -4.23
C VAL A 67 -3.53 0.84 -5.39
N SER A 68 -4.78 0.38 -5.48
CA SER A 68 -5.61 0.66 -6.65
C SER A 68 -7.09 0.79 -6.37
N ASN A 69 -7.76 1.56 -7.23
CA ASN A 69 -9.21 1.77 -7.19
C ASN A 69 -9.73 2.24 -5.82
N ASN A 70 -8.93 3.00 -5.06
CA ASN A 70 -9.31 3.49 -3.74
C ASN A 70 -10.02 4.85 -3.84
N GLY A 71 -11.07 5.04 -3.03
CA GLY A 71 -11.96 6.21 -3.09
C GLY A 71 -11.33 7.50 -2.60
N ARG A 72 -10.20 7.43 -1.90
CA ARG A 72 -9.44 8.57 -1.39
C ARG A 72 -7.97 8.47 -1.79
N TYR A 73 -7.10 8.05 -0.89
CA TYR A 73 -5.68 7.95 -1.17
C TYR A 73 -5.26 6.50 -1.44
N GLY A 74 -4.26 6.28 -2.27
CA GLY A 74 -3.59 4.97 -2.34
C GLY A 74 -2.89 4.68 -1.01
N LEU A 75 -2.05 5.62 -0.57
CA LEU A 75 -1.33 5.58 0.69
C LEU A 75 -1.55 6.86 1.50
N VAL A 76 -1.69 6.73 2.82
CA VAL A 76 -1.81 7.84 3.77
C VAL A 76 -0.78 7.70 4.89
N LEU A 77 -0.03 8.77 5.14
CA LEU A 77 0.74 8.98 6.35
C LEU A 77 0.13 10.19 7.07
N ALA A 78 -0.52 9.96 8.21
CA ALA A 78 -1.34 10.98 8.86
C ALA A 78 -1.21 11.00 10.39
N ASN A 79 -1.83 12.02 10.99
CA ASN A 79 -2.15 12.09 12.42
C ASN A 79 -0.94 11.90 13.37
N GLY A 80 0.20 12.50 13.06
CA GLY A 80 1.32 12.59 13.99
C GLY A 80 2.69 12.44 13.34
N TYR A 81 3.70 12.29 14.19
CA TYR A 81 5.08 12.04 13.81
C TYR A 81 5.32 10.56 13.53
N MET A 82 6.10 10.30 12.49
CA MET A 82 6.66 9.00 12.15
C MET A 82 7.90 9.25 11.29
N TYR A 83 8.83 8.31 11.30
CA TYR A 83 9.85 8.24 10.27
C TYR A 83 9.37 7.26 9.19
N ALA A 84 9.37 7.66 7.93
CA ALA A 84 8.86 6.82 6.85
C ALA A 84 9.82 6.76 5.67
N ASN A 85 10.03 5.57 5.14
CA ASN A 85 10.59 5.35 3.81
C ASN A 85 9.56 4.60 2.98
N VAL A 86 9.32 5.10 1.77
CA VAL A 86 8.37 4.52 0.81
C VAL A 86 9.12 4.20 -0.47
N TYR A 87 8.99 2.96 -0.94
CA TYR A 87 9.72 2.44 -2.08
C TYR A 87 8.80 1.62 -2.99
N ASN A 88 8.80 1.94 -4.28
CA ASN A 88 8.25 1.12 -5.35
C ASN A 88 6.78 0.73 -5.18
N THR A 89 5.96 1.70 -4.80
CA THR A 89 4.51 1.49 -4.76
C THR A 89 3.94 1.59 -6.17
N GLY A 90 3.13 0.61 -6.51
CA GLY A 90 2.26 0.58 -7.67
C GLY A 90 0.97 1.34 -7.42
N TYR A 91 0.66 2.32 -8.26
CA TYR A 91 -0.56 3.11 -8.17
C TYR A 91 -1.42 2.94 -9.42
N TYR A 92 -2.71 2.65 -9.23
CA TYR A 92 -3.69 2.65 -10.32
C TYR A 92 -5.06 3.17 -9.87
N ASN A 93 -5.57 4.19 -10.55
CA ASN A 93 -6.95 4.67 -10.38
C ASN A 93 -7.39 4.96 -8.92
N ASN A 94 -6.49 5.51 -8.11
CA ASN A 94 -6.87 6.09 -6.81
C ASN A 94 -7.35 7.53 -7.03
N TYR A 95 -8.22 8.05 -6.16
CA TYR A 95 -8.59 9.48 -6.23
C TYR A 95 -7.34 10.37 -6.05
N THR A 96 -6.42 9.98 -5.18
CA THR A 96 -5.06 10.55 -5.08
C THR A 96 -4.09 9.43 -4.69
N ASN A 97 -2.83 9.47 -5.14
CA ASN A 97 -1.89 8.39 -4.84
C ASN A 97 -1.37 8.44 -3.39
N LYS A 98 -1.00 9.64 -2.91
CA LYS A 98 -0.38 9.87 -1.60
C LYS A 98 -0.81 11.20 -0.99
N ASN A 99 -0.65 11.39 0.32
CA ASN A 99 -1.00 12.62 1.05
C ASN A 99 0.21 13.39 1.62
N TRP A 100 1.44 13.04 1.21
CA TRP A 100 2.68 13.66 1.70
C TRP A 100 3.51 14.26 0.55
N GLU A 101 4.41 15.17 0.91
CA GLU A 101 5.21 15.96 -0.03
C GLU A 101 6.58 15.34 -0.37
N PHE A 102 7.13 14.46 0.47
CA PHE A 102 8.43 13.85 0.18
C PHE A 102 8.38 12.88 -1.01
N ASP A 103 9.52 12.74 -1.68
CA ASP A 103 9.66 11.88 -2.84
C ASP A 103 9.63 10.41 -2.43
N GLU A 104 8.86 9.63 -3.18
CA GLU A 104 8.90 8.17 -3.09
C GLU A 104 9.95 7.66 -4.07
N ASP A 105 10.71 6.64 -3.66
CA ASP A 105 11.70 6.01 -4.52
C ASP A 105 11.03 5.01 -5.49
N ASN A 106 11.27 5.17 -6.79
CA ASN A 106 10.78 4.28 -7.86
C ASN A 106 9.25 4.01 -7.91
N PRO A 107 8.36 5.00 -7.72
CA PRO A 107 6.92 4.74 -7.82
C PRO A 107 6.52 4.37 -9.26
N VAL A 108 5.59 3.43 -9.39
CA VAL A 108 5.02 3.03 -10.70
C VAL A 108 3.57 3.49 -10.77
N ILE A 109 3.30 4.44 -11.67
CA ILE A 109 1.94 4.96 -11.88
C ILE A 109 1.41 4.39 -13.20
N LEU A 110 0.29 3.68 -13.12
CA LEU A 110 -0.35 3.11 -14.29
C LEU A 110 -1.46 4.01 -14.84
N GLY A 111 -1.50 4.10 -16.18
CA GLY A 111 -2.61 4.73 -16.91
C GLY A 111 -3.68 3.76 -17.41
N THR A 112 -3.45 2.44 -17.26
CA THR A 112 -4.31 1.37 -17.75
C THR A 112 -4.54 0.32 -16.67
N ASP A 113 -5.64 -0.40 -16.78
CA ASP A 113 -6.01 -1.47 -15.84
C ASP A 113 -4.88 -2.51 -15.69
N PRO A 114 -4.32 -2.69 -14.48
CA PRO A 114 -3.31 -3.70 -14.23
C PRO A 114 -3.85 -5.11 -14.17
N TYR A 115 -5.17 -5.32 -14.21
CA TYR A 115 -5.76 -6.63 -13.94
C TYR A 115 -6.14 -7.38 -15.22
N GLU A 116 -5.82 -8.67 -15.23
CA GLU A 116 -6.28 -9.61 -16.26
C GLU A 116 -7.70 -10.09 -15.96
N VAL A 117 -8.59 -9.94 -16.94
CA VAL A 117 -9.97 -10.45 -16.85
C VAL A 117 -9.96 -11.98 -16.87
N GLY A 118 -10.21 -12.59 -15.71
CA GLY A 118 -10.42 -14.03 -15.60
C GLY A 118 -11.61 -14.53 -16.44
N GLY A 119 -11.48 -15.72 -17.05
CA GLY A 119 -12.42 -16.27 -18.03
C GLY A 119 -13.87 -16.54 -17.59
N SER A 120 -14.24 -16.30 -16.32
CA SER A 120 -15.59 -16.55 -15.78
C SER A 120 -16.45 -15.30 -15.56
N GLY A 121 -15.97 -14.09 -15.91
CA GLY A 121 -16.79 -12.89 -16.08
C GLY A 121 -17.48 -12.30 -14.84
N TYR A 122 -17.40 -12.94 -13.67
CA TYR A 122 -18.09 -12.48 -12.45
C TYR A 122 -17.18 -11.98 -11.32
N ALA A 123 -15.86 -12.17 -11.42
CA ALA A 123 -14.87 -11.53 -10.55
C ALA A 123 -13.50 -11.44 -11.27
N PRO A 124 -13.34 -10.50 -12.22
CA PRO A 124 -12.17 -10.39 -13.10
C PRO A 124 -10.90 -9.78 -12.47
N ILE A 125 -10.76 -9.74 -11.14
CA ILE A 125 -9.90 -8.74 -10.47
C ILE A 125 -8.67 -9.37 -9.77
N CYS A 126 -8.49 -10.69 -9.87
CA CYS A 126 -7.56 -11.40 -8.98
C CYS A 126 -6.12 -11.54 -9.50
N TYR A 127 -5.84 -11.20 -10.76
CA TYR A 127 -4.51 -11.38 -11.35
C TYR A 127 -3.99 -10.07 -11.91
N ILE A 128 -2.81 -9.65 -11.45
CA ILE A 128 -2.05 -8.62 -12.13
C ILE A 128 -1.64 -9.19 -13.48
N ASP A 129 -1.88 -8.43 -14.54
CA ASP A 129 -1.41 -8.72 -15.90
C ASP A 129 0.09 -9.03 -15.84
N GLN A 130 0.49 -10.17 -16.37
CA GLN A 130 1.88 -10.62 -16.28
C GLN A 130 2.85 -9.70 -17.04
N GLN A 131 2.35 -8.85 -17.92
CA GLN A 131 3.10 -7.82 -18.63
C GLN A 131 2.99 -6.45 -17.96
N CYS A 132 2.24 -6.34 -16.87
CA CYS A 132 2.08 -5.10 -16.12
C CYS A 132 3.41 -4.70 -15.46
N SER A 133 3.76 -3.42 -15.54
CA SER A 133 4.96 -2.88 -14.88
C SER A 133 4.91 -2.96 -13.34
N LEU A 134 3.75 -3.31 -12.75
CA LEU A 134 3.64 -3.59 -11.31
C LEU A 134 4.23 -4.94 -10.90
N THR A 135 4.38 -5.88 -11.85
CA THR A 135 5.10 -7.15 -11.59
C THR A 135 6.60 -6.92 -11.34
N ASP A 136 7.14 -5.77 -11.75
CA ASP A 136 8.51 -5.33 -11.50
C ASP A 136 8.61 -4.32 -10.33
N GLY A 137 7.53 -4.22 -9.54
CA GLY A 137 7.41 -3.37 -8.36
C GLY A 137 8.31 -3.77 -7.19
N GLY A 138 9.40 -4.53 -7.37
CA GLY A 138 10.37 -4.78 -6.30
C GLY A 138 11.43 -5.85 -6.55
N PHE A 139 12.68 -5.43 -6.76
CA PHE A 139 13.94 -6.22 -6.70
C PHE A 139 14.34 -7.16 -7.86
N ASN A 140 13.91 -6.96 -9.12
CA ASN A 140 14.52 -7.66 -10.27
C ASN A 140 14.58 -9.21 -10.17
N TYR A 141 13.58 -9.87 -9.56
CA TYR A 141 13.49 -11.35 -9.61
C TYR A 141 12.04 -11.80 -9.89
N ILE A 142 11.52 -11.43 -11.06
CA ILE A 142 10.21 -11.89 -11.59
C ILE A 142 10.13 -13.43 -11.70
N GLN A 143 11.25 -14.15 -11.66
CA GLN A 143 11.27 -15.61 -11.79
C GLN A 143 10.80 -16.39 -10.55
N GLN A 144 10.45 -15.74 -9.44
CA GLN A 144 10.07 -16.46 -8.20
C GLN A 144 8.81 -15.97 -7.48
N THR A 145 8.10 -14.95 -7.99
CA THR A 145 6.86 -14.49 -7.36
C THR A 145 5.68 -15.35 -7.82
N SER A 146 5.55 -16.53 -7.22
CA SER A 146 4.37 -17.38 -7.38
C SER A 146 3.22 -16.78 -6.56
N ILE A 147 2.19 -16.29 -7.24
CA ILE A 147 0.89 -16.04 -6.62
C ILE A 147 0.21 -17.41 -6.58
N LEU A 148 0.29 -18.10 -5.43
CA LEU A 148 -0.41 -19.37 -5.18
C LEU A 148 -1.85 -19.09 -4.74
#